data_AF-A0A6N9NXN3-F1
#
_entry.id   AF-A0A6N9NXN3-F1
#
_cell.length_a   1.000
_cell.length_b   1.000
_cell.length_c   1.000
_cell.angle_alpha   90.00
_cell.angle_beta   90.00
_cell.angle_gamma   90.00
#
_symmetry.space_group_name_H-M   'P 1'
#
loop_
_entity.id
_entity.type
_entity.pdbx_description
1 polymer ?
#
loop_
_entity_poly.entity_id
_entity_poly.type
_entity_poly.pdbx_seq_one_letter_code
_entity_poly.pdbx_strand_id
1 'polypeptide(L)'
;MIKSKNKNGSSSLGVLIALLLLCAVLAIASPNFLSMTNLMNVLKQTAFNALLAIGMLLCLITAGIDLSVGANATFCACMAGMMVQKGMTNSFMMIVVILISGLVVGTVNGLLLTRLHLPHPFVSTLGMKNVLWGLGLIVTSSQMVSNFPAGVTWLGSKTIIPAIGGGIPVMFLLVVVLYLIMHVFLTRTALGRSIYCAGGNMEATRLSGINAANVLTFCYALSGLMAALGGLVSIGRSGICNGSNATQPFDTDAIAACIIGAVLIDVTRERMEAKARRLAAK
;
A
#
# COMPACT_ATOMS: atom_id res chain seq x y z
N MET A 1 -41.45 -5.94 25.26
CA MET A 1 -40.90 -4.60 24.95
C MET A 1 -39.39 -4.68 24.89
N ILE A 2 -38.82 -4.98 23.73
CA ILE A 2 -37.37 -4.95 23.52
C ILE A 2 -37.01 -3.50 23.20
N LYS A 3 -36.34 -2.82 24.14
CA LYS A 3 -35.80 -1.47 23.93
C LYS A 3 -34.91 -1.49 22.69
N SER A 4 -35.38 -0.84 21.63
CA SER A 4 -34.57 -0.43 20.48
C SER A 4 -33.39 0.39 21.00
N LYS A 5 -32.19 -0.20 20.98
CA LYS A 5 -30.93 0.49 21.26
C LYS A 5 -30.59 1.32 20.01
N ASN A 6 -31.22 2.47 19.92
CA ASN A 6 -30.83 3.52 18.99
C ASN A 6 -29.56 4.18 19.54
N LYS A 7 -28.38 3.80 19.02
CA LYS A 7 -27.09 4.51 19.13
C LYS A 7 -25.99 3.65 18.48
N ASN A 8 -25.48 4.08 17.32
CA ASN A 8 -24.08 3.98 16.90
C ASN A 8 -23.91 4.42 15.44
N GLY A 9 -24.26 5.70 15.17
CA GLY A 9 -23.61 6.48 14.11
C GLY A 9 -22.46 7.34 14.65
N SER A 10 -22.07 7.15 15.92
CA SER A 10 -21.15 8.04 16.64
C SER A 10 -19.69 7.58 16.67
N SER A 11 -19.37 6.35 16.28
CA SER A 11 -17.98 5.84 16.34
C SER A 11 -17.10 6.43 15.23
N SER A 12 -17.54 6.38 13.98
CA SER A 12 -16.80 6.95 12.84
C SER A 12 -16.77 8.49 12.90
N LEU A 13 -17.88 9.10 13.35
CA LEU A 13 -17.96 10.54 13.57
C LEU A 13 -17.03 11.00 14.70
N GLY A 14 -16.85 10.20 15.76
CA GLY A 14 -15.93 10.49 16.85
C GLY A 14 -14.47 10.58 16.41
N VAL A 15 -14.02 9.67 15.54
CA VAL A 15 -12.65 9.70 14.98
C VAL A 15 -12.45 10.93 14.10
N LEU A 16 -13.42 11.26 13.26
CA LEU A 16 -13.36 12.45 12.41
C LEU A 16 -13.35 13.75 13.23
N ILE A 17 -14.19 13.84 14.27
CA ILE A 17 -14.22 14.97 15.20
C ILE A 17 -12.88 15.11 15.92
N ALA A 18 -12.31 14.01 16.42
CA ALA A 18 -11.01 14.03 17.08
C ALA A 18 -9.89 14.52 16.14
N LEU A 19 -9.89 14.07 14.87
CA LEU A 19 -8.95 14.55 13.84
C LEU A 19 -9.11 16.04 13.58
N LEU A 20 -10.35 16.52 13.37
CA LEU A 20 -10.62 17.94 13.11
C LEU A 20 -10.22 18.83 14.31
N LEU A 21 -10.49 18.37 15.53
CA LEU A 21 -10.06 19.07 16.75
C LEU A 21 -8.53 19.14 16.84
N LEU A 22 -7.82 18.05 16.57
CA LEU A 22 -6.37 18.03 16.54
C LEU A 22 -5.81 18.99 15.49
N CYS A 23 -6.38 18.99 14.28
CA CYS A 23 -6.00 19.93 13.22
C CYS A 23 -6.23 21.39 13.62
N ALA A 24 -7.35 21.70 14.28
CA ALA A 24 -7.65 23.04 14.76
C ALA A 24 -6.66 23.50 15.83
N VAL A 25 -6.32 22.64 16.79
CA VAL A 25 -5.32 22.92 17.83
C VAL A 25 -3.95 23.16 17.20
N LEU A 26 -3.51 22.30 16.28
CA LEU A 26 -2.22 22.44 15.60
C LEU A 26 -2.15 23.68 14.69
N ALA A 27 -3.27 24.07 14.07
CA ALA A 27 -3.35 25.28 13.26
C ALA A 27 -3.12 26.56 14.09
N ILE A 28 -3.54 26.56 15.36
CA ILE A 28 -3.32 27.68 16.28
C ILE A 28 -1.92 27.61 16.90
N ALA A 29 -1.49 26.41 17.31
CA ALA A 29 -0.24 26.22 18.05
C ALA A 29 1.02 26.31 17.16
N SER A 30 0.90 26.04 15.86
CA SER A 30 2.05 26.03 14.93
C SER A 30 1.75 26.90 13.69
N PRO A 31 2.42 28.06 13.54
CA PRO A 31 2.22 28.97 12.40
C PRO A 31 2.46 28.31 11.03
N ASN A 32 3.34 27.30 10.99
CA ASN A 32 3.70 26.60 9.76
C ASN A 32 2.78 25.42 9.44
N PHE A 33 1.85 25.05 10.32
CA PHE A 33 1.01 23.86 10.16
C PHE A 33 0.16 23.92 8.89
N LEU A 34 -0.52 25.04 8.65
CA LEU A 34 -1.33 25.26 7.44
C LEU A 34 -0.52 25.87 6.28
N SER A 35 0.80 25.99 6.41
CA SER A 35 1.64 26.50 5.33
C SER A 35 1.56 25.57 4.11
N MET A 36 1.58 26.15 2.91
CA MET A 36 1.48 25.35 1.68
C MET A 36 2.65 24.38 1.53
N THR A 37 3.86 24.78 1.97
CA THR A 37 5.03 23.90 2.01
C THR A 37 4.79 22.69 2.90
N ASN A 38 4.22 22.87 4.10
CA ASN A 38 3.91 21.76 4.98
C ASN A 38 2.83 20.85 4.37
N LEU A 39 1.77 21.42 3.80
CA LEU A 39 0.72 20.65 3.14
C LEU A 39 1.28 19.82 1.98
N MET A 40 2.13 20.41 1.14
CA MET A 40 2.79 19.67 0.05
C MET A 40 3.68 18.57 0.62
N ASN A 41 4.46 18.82 1.67
CA ASN A 41 5.29 17.79 2.32
C ASN A 41 4.47 16.64 2.91
N VAL A 42 3.30 16.93 3.47
CA VAL A 42 2.35 15.90 3.92
C VAL A 42 1.91 15.05 2.73
N LEU A 43 1.50 15.65 1.61
CA LEU A 43 1.14 14.90 0.40
C LEU A 43 2.29 14.03 -0.12
N LYS A 44 3.54 14.54 -0.08
CA LYS A 44 4.74 13.77 -0.47
C LYS A 44 4.96 12.55 0.42
N GLN A 45 4.81 12.71 1.74
CA GLN A 45 5.00 11.63 2.71
C GLN A 45 3.87 10.60 2.63
N THR A 46 2.63 11.06 2.53
CA THR A 46 1.46 10.18 2.42
C THR A 46 1.47 9.35 1.13
N ALA A 47 1.99 9.88 0.02
CA ALA A 47 2.01 9.15 -1.26
C ALA A 47 2.70 7.78 -1.17
N PHE A 48 3.81 7.68 -0.42
CA PHE A 48 4.52 6.41 -0.22
C PHE A 48 3.64 5.37 0.49
N ASN A 49 3.09 5.72 1.66
CA ASN A 49 2.21 4.80 2.41
C ASN A 49 0.90 4.51 1.66
N ALA A 50 0.38 5.45 0.88
CA ALA A 50 -0.83 5.23 0.08
C ALA A 50 -0.60 4.21 -1.04
N LEU A 51 0.57 4.21 -1.70
CA LEU A 51 0.93 3.17 -2.68
C LEU A 51 0.95 1.78 -2.04
N LEU A 52 1.60 1.66 -0.88
CA LEU A 52 1.62 0.39 -0.14
C LEU A 52 0.22 -0.03 0.28
N ALA A 53 -0.62 0.91 0.72
CA ALA A 53 -2.00 0.65 1.11
C ALA A 53 -2.86 0.12 -0.06
N ILE A 54 -2.64 0.58 -1.30
CA ILE A 54 -3.34 0.04 -2.48
C ILE A 54 -3.04 -1.46 -2.65
N GLY A 55 -1.77 -1.86 -2.51
CA GLY A 55 -1.36 -3.26 -2.56
C GLY A 55 -1.92 -4.07 -1.38
N MET A 56 -1.79 -3.52 -0.17
CA MET A 56 -2.28 -4.11 1.07
C MET A 56 -3.80 -4.35 1.04
N LEU A 57 -4.57 -3.43 0.47
CA LEU A 57 -6.03 -3.56 0.35
C LEU A 57 -6.43 -4.86 -0.37
N LEU A 58 -5.72 -5.25 -1.43
CA LEU A 58 -6.02 -6.49 -2.17
C LEU A 58 -5.83 -7.73 -1.30
N CYS A 59 -4.71 -7.78 -0.58
CA CYS A 59 -4.45 -8.87 0.37
C CYS A 59 -5.52 -8.91 1.46
N LEU A 60 -5.90 -7.75 2.03
CA LEU A 60 -6.92 -7.65 3.07
C LEU A 60 -8.30 -8.11 2.58
N ILE A 61 -8.69 -7.79 1.34
CA ILE A 61 -9.95 -8.28 0.77
C ILE A 61 -9.97 -9.82 0.77
N THR A 62 -8.84 -10.46 0.46
CA THR A 62 -8.72 -11.94 0.48
C THR A 62 -8.47 -12.54 1.87
N ALA A 63 -8.68 -11.77 2.95
CA ALA A 63 -8.35 -12.15 4.33
C ALA A 63 -6.87 -12.52 4.55
N GLY A 64 -5.98 -12.02 3.68
CA GLY A 64 -4.54 -12.14 3.79
C GLY A 64 -3.89 -10.87 4.33
N ILE A 65 -2.65 -10.99 4.79
CA ILE A 65 -1.81 -9.85 5.19
C ILE A 65 -0.44 -10.00 4.52
N ASP A 66 0.11 -8.90 4.02
CA ASP A 66 1.46 -8.82 3.44
C ASP A 66 2.32 -7.87 4.29
N LEU A 67 2.94 -8.43 5.32
CA LEU A 67 3.85 -7.67 6.19
C LEU A 67 5.18 -7.32 5.52
N SER A 68 5.46 -7.92 4.37
CA SER A 68 6.71 -7.66 3.65
C SER A 68 6.66 -6.38 2.82
N VAL A 69 5.48 -5.78 2.60
CA VAL A 69 5.26 -4.71 1.61
C VAL A 69 6.21 -3.51 1.79
N GLY A 70 6.46 -3.09 3.03
CA GLY A 70 7.39 -2.00 3.35
C GLY A 70 8.86 -2.37 3.13
N ALA A 71 9.25 -3.56 3.56
CA ALA A 71 10.60 -4.09 3.32
C ALA A 71 10.85 -4.35 1.84
N ASN A 72 9.82 -4.76 1.08
CA ASN A 72 9.88 -4.97 -0.36
C ASN A 72 10.10 -3.65 -1.10
N ALA A 73 9.38 -2.58 -0.72
CA ALA A 73 9.62 -1.25 -1.26
C ALA A 73 11.05 -0.77 -1.00
N THR A 74 11.57 -1.01 0.21
CA THR A 74 12.94 -0.66 0.58
C THR A 74 13.96 -1.49 -0.19
N PHE A 75 13.75 -2.80 -0.30
CA PHE A 75 14.60 -3.71 -1.07
C PHE A 75 14.64 -3.33 -2.56
N CYS A 76 13.48 -3.02 -3.15
CA CYS A 76 13.40 -2.52 -4.53
C CYS A 76 14.22 -1.22 -4.71
N ALA A 77 14.17 -0.31 -3.74
CA ALA A 77 15.01 0.89 -3.76
C ALA A 77 16.51 0.56 -3.65
N CYS A 78 16.87 -0.41 -2.79
CA CYS A 78 18.23 -0.91 -2.65
C CYS A 78 18.75 -1.60 -3.92
N MET A 79 17.89 -2.27 -4.70
CA MET A 79 18.26 -2.82 -6.00
C MET A 79 18.70 -1.73 -6.98
N ALA A 80 18.00 -0.60 -7.00
CA ALA A 80 18.44 0.56 -7.76
C ALA A 80 19.76 1.12 -7.21
N GLY A 81 19.93 1.18 -5.89
CA GLY A 81 21.18 1.60 -5.25
C GLY A 81 22.38 0.74 -5.66
N MET A 82 22.21 -0.59 -5.69
CA MET A 82 23.23 -1.52 -6.19
C MET A 82 23.61 -1.23 -7.65
N MET A 83 22.62 -0.90 -8.50
CA MET A 83 22.87 -0.56 -9.91
C MET A 83 23.66 0.75 -10.04
N VAL A 84 23.35 1.76 -9.21
CA VAL A 84 24.14 3.01 -9.14
C VAL A 84 25.57 2.74 -8.70
N GLN A 85 25.78 1.92 -7.66
CA GLN A 85 27.12 1.55 -7.20
C GLN A 85 27.94 0.82 -8.29
N LYS A 86 27.28 0.07 -9.16
CA LYS A 86 27.89 -0.57 -10.34
C LYS A 86 28.08 0.36 -11.54
N GLY A 87 27.82 1.66 -11.38
CA GLY A 87 28.02 2.68 -12.42
C GLY A 87 26.90 2.75 -13.47
N MET A 88 25.75 2.12 -13.23
CA MET A 88 24.66 2.11 -14.20
C MET A 88 23.91 3.44 -14.23
N THR A 89 23.80 4.03 -15.42
CA THR A 89 23.13 5.33 -15.63
C THR A 89 21.79 5.22 -16.36
N ASN A 90 21.50 4.05 -16.96
CA ASN A 90 20.28 3.84 -17.74
C ASN A 90 19.05 3.75 -16.82
N SER A 91 18.30 4.84 -16.74
CA SER A 91 17.12 4.95 -15.88
C SER A 91 16.01 3.94 -16.21
N PHE A 92 15.81 3.63 -17.49
CA PHE A 92 14.76 2.70 -17.91
C PHE A 92 15.03 1.28 -17.38
N MET A 93 16.26 0.79 -17.54
CA MET A 93 16.65 -0.53 -17.03
C MET A 93 16.53 -0.60 -15.50
N MET A 94 16.90 0.47 -14.79
CA MET A 94 16.75 0.54 -13.33
C MET A 94 15.28 0.44 -12.91
N ILE A 95 14.39 1.18 -13.57
CA ILE A 95 12.95 1.12 -13.29
C ILE A 95 12.40 -0.29 -13.55
N VAL A 96 12.80 -0.92 -14.66
CA VAL A 96 12.38 -2.30 -14.97
C VAL A 96 12.82 -3.28 -13.89
N VAL A 97 14.07 -3.21 -13.43
CA VAL A 97 14.59 -4.08 -12.35
C VAL A 97 13.85 -3.84 -11.04
N ILE A 98 13.56 -2.59 -10.69
CA ILE A 98 12.78 -2.23 -9.51
C ILE A 98 11.40 -2.88 -9.55
N LEU A 99 10.65 -2.71 -10.65
CA LEU A 99 9.30 -3.25 -10.81
C LEU A 99 9.28 -4.78 -10.78
N ILE A 100 10.23 -5.42 -11.48
CA ILE A 100 10.33 -6.88 -11.51
C ILE A 100 10.68 -7.43 -10.13
N SER A 101 11.61 -6.79 -9.41
CA SER A 101 12.03 -7.23 -8.07
C SER A 101 10.85 -7.26 -7.11
N GLY A 102 10.04 -6.20 -7.06
CA GLY A 102 8.87 -6.18 -6.18
C GLY A 102 7.79 -7.17 -6.61
N LEU A 103 7.54 -7.31 -7.91
CA LEU A 103 6.60 -8.29 -8.46
C LEU A 103 7.02 -9.73 -8.11
N VAL A 104 8.31 -10.06 -8.22
CA VAL A 104 8.85 -11.38 -7.89
C VAL A 104 8.64 -11.68 -6.41
N VAL A 105 9.00 -10.74 -5.52
CA VAL A 105 8.82 -10.91 -4.07
C VAL A 105 7.35 -11.13 -3.71
N GLY A 106 6.46 -10.32 -4.28
CA GLY A 106 5.01 -10.48 -4.09
C GLY A 106 4.53 -11.84 -4.61
N THR A 107 4.99 -12.25 -5.78
CA THR A 107 4.64 -13.56 -6.35
C THR A 107 5.14 -14.71 -5.47
N VAL A 108 6.36 -14.62 -4.94
CA VAL A 108 6.91 -15.61 -4.00
C VAL A 108 6.03 -15.70 -2.76
N ASN A 109 5.64 -14.58 -2.13
CA ASN A 109 4.73 -14.61 -0.99
C ASN A 109 3.39 -15.28 -1.32
N GLY A 110 2.83 -14.98 -2.50
CA GLY A 110 1.62 -15.60 -3.00
C GLY A 110 1.76 -17.11 -3.21
N LEU A 111 2.89 -17.56 -3.77
CA LEU A 111 3.18 -18.99 -3.99
C LEU A 111 3.45 -19.74 -2.68
N LEU A 112 4.17 -19.12 -1.75
CA LEU A 112 4.40 -19.65 -0.40
C LEU A 112 3.07 -19.96 0.31
N LEU A 113 2.10 -19.06 0.19
CA LEU A 113 0.77 -19.28 0.74
C LEU A 113 -0.02 -20.37 -0.01
N THR A 114 -0.03 -20.29 -1.34
CA THR A 114 -1.02 -21.03 -2.17
C THR A 114 -0.55 -22.38 -2.69
N ARG A 115 0.76 -22.61 -2.80
CA ARG A 115 1.37 -23.83 -3.35
C ARG A 115 2.18 -24.59 -2.31
N LEU A 116 2.83 -23.88 -1.40
CA LEU A 116 3.54 -24.49 -0.28
C LEU A 116 2.62 -24.67 0.94
N HIS A 117 1.34 -24.31 0.83
CA HIS A 117 0.30 -24.54 1.85
C HIS A 117 0.71 -24.06 3.25
N LEU A 118 1.40 -22.91 3.32
CA LEU A 118 1.71 -22.32 4.60
C LEU A 118 0.41 -21.96 5.34
N PRO A 119 0.32 -22.25 6.65
CA PRO A 119 -0.94 -22.22 7.39
C PRO A 119 -1.52 -20.81 7.53
N HIS A 120 -0.67 -19.78 7.52
CA HIS A 120 -1.12 -18.40 7.64
C HIS A 120 -0.16 -17.41 6.93
N PRO A 121 -0.68 -16.45 6.13
CA PRO A 121 0.15 -15.51 5.36
C PRO A 121 1.01 -14.57 6.22
N PHE A 122 0.61 -14.33 7.46
CA PHE A 122 1.39 -13.52 8.41
C PHE A 122 2.80 -14.08 8.59
N VAL A 123 2.95 -15.39 8.74
CA VAL A 123 4.25 -16.01 9.03
C VAL A 123 5.18 -15.92 7.82
N SER A 124 4.66 -16.21 6.62
CA SER A 124 5.46 -16.16 5.39
C SER A 124 5.94 -14.74 5.08
N THR A 125 5.05 -13.76 5.22
CA THR A 125 5.35 -12.37 4.86
C THR A 125 6.18 -11.66 5.92
N LEU A 126 6.03 -12.01 7.21
CA LEU A 126 6.94 -11.54 8.25
C LEU A 126 8.35 -12.14 8.10
N GLY A 127 8.45 -13.42 7.73
CA GLY A 127 9.73 -14.04 7.36
C GLY A 127 10.36 -13.33 6.17
N MET A 128 9.57 -13.09 5.12
CA MET A 128 10.03 -12.36 3.94
C MET A 128 10.48 -10.93 4.27
N LYS A 129 9.80 -10.22 5.19
CA LYS A 129 10.24 -8.90 5.67
C LYS A 129 11.69 -8.92 6.16
N ASN A 130 12.06 -9.94 6.95
CA ASN A 130 13.43 -10.10 7.46
C ASN A 130 14.43 -10.50 6.36
N VAL A 131 14.02 -11.37 5.43
CA VAL A 131 14.84 -11.73 4.26
C VAL A 131 15.16 -10.49 3.42
N LEU A 132 14.15 -9.68 3.10
CA LEU A 132 14.30 -8.46 2.31
C LEU A 132 15.12 -7.40 3.02
N TRP A 133 15.00 -7.30 4.35
CA TRP A 133 15.86 -6.43 5.15
C TRP A 133 17.33 -6.84 5.04
N GLY A 134 17.64 -8.12 5.28
CA GLY A 134 19.00 -8.64 5.14
C GLY A 134 19.55 -8.49 3.73
N LEU A 135 18.77 -8.84 2.70
CA LEU A 135 19.14 -8.66 1.31
C LEU A 135 19.37 -7.18 0.97
N GLY A 136 18.50 -6.28 1.45
CA GLY A 136 18.64 -4.84 1.25
C GLY A 136 19.96 -4.27 1.79
N LEU A 137 20.44 -4.81 2.92
CA LEU A 137 21.75 -4.46 3.48
C LEU A 137 22.90 -5.06 2.66
N ILE A 138 22.79 -6.32 2.26
CA ILE A 138 23.85 -7.00 1.47
C ILE A 138 24.04 -6.31 0.12
N VAL A 139 22.95 -6.01 -0.60
CA VAL A 139 23.02 -5.46 -1.95
C VAL A 139 23.59 -4.05 -2.01
N THR A 140 23.45 -3.25 -0.95
CA THR A 140 24.05 -1.91 -0.86
C THR A 140 25.33 -1.87 -0.05
N SER A 141 25.86 -3.02 0.38
CA SER A 141 27.01 -3.12 1.30
C SER A 141 26.81 -2.31 2.59
N SER A 142 25.58 -2.30 3.12
CA SER A 142 25.14 -1.52 4.28
C SER A 142 25.34 -0.01 4.14
N GLN A 143 25.57 0.50 2.92
CA GLN A 143 25.73 1.93 2.66
C GLN A 143 24.40 2.56 2.27
N MET A 144 24.29 3.85 2.57
CA MET A 144 23.30 4.72 1.97
C MET A 144 23.78 5.09 0.57
N VAL A 145 22.97 4.83 -0.46
CA VAL A 145 23.31 5.16 -1.84
C VAL A 145 22.51 6.36 -2.28
N SER A 146 23.16 7.31 -2.95
CA SER A 146 22.60 8.54 -3.50
C SER A 146 22.98 8.68 -4.99
N ASN A 147 22.75 9.84 -5.59
CA ASN A 147 23.13 10.16 -6.98
C ASN A 147 22.43 9.27 -8.04
N PHE A 148 21.14 9.01 -7.82
CA PHE A 148 20.31 8.32 -8.80
C PHE A 148 20.11 9.16 -10.07
N PRO A 149 20.09 8.54 -11.27
CA PRO A 149 19.77 9.21 -12.51
C PRO A 149 18.43 9.94 -12.45
N ALA A 150 18.33 11.08 -13.15
CA ALA A 150 17.13 11.94 -13.11
C ALA A 150 15.84 11.20 -13.51
N GLY A 151 15.93 10.22 -14.43
CA GLY A 151 14.76 9.43 -14.82
C GLY A 151 14.22 8.53 -13.69
N VAL A 152 15.09 8.02 -12.82
CA VAL A 152 14.69 7.22 -11.65
C VAL A 152 14.06 8.10 -10.57
N THR A 153 14.62 9.29 -10.34
CA THR A 153 14.12 10.19 -9.29
C THR A 153 12.88 10.99 -9.72
N TRP A 154 12.63 11.13 -11.02
CA TRP A 154 11.59 12.00 -11.58
C TRP A 154 10.22 11.81 -10.93
N LEU A 155 9.79 10.55 -10.76
CA LEU A 155 8.45 10.24 -10.26
C LEU A 155 8.22 10.75 -8.81
N GLY A 156 9.26 10.69 -7.98
CA GLY A 156 9.20 11.14 -6.58
C GLY A 156 9.66 12.58 -6.36
N SER A 157 10.44 13.16 -7.26
CA SER A 157 10.99 14.53 -7.09
C SER A 157 10.15 15.60 -7.79
N LYS A 158 9.49 15.27 -8.91
CA LYS A 158 8.80 16.25 -9.75
C LYS A 158 7.55 16.79 -9.07
N THR A 159 7.37 18.10 -9.14
CA THR A 159 6.12 18.80 -8.86
C THR A 159 5.58 19.45 -10.13
N ILE A 160 4.25 19.56 -10.23
CA ILE A 160 3.56 20.26 -11.31
C ILE A 160 2.78 21.46 -10.76
N ILE A 161 2.48 22.43 -11.63
CA ILE A 161 1.78 23.67 -11.28
C ILE A 161 2.52 24.45 -10.14
N PRO A 162 3.75 24.93 -10.38
CA PRO A 162 4.53 25.62 -9.34
C PRO A 162 3.86 26.89 -8.79
N ALA A 163 2.94 27.48 -9.57
CA ALA A 163 2.16 28.65 -9.21
C ALA A 163 1.29 28.46 -7.95
N ILE A 164 1.01 27.20 -7.55
CA ILE A 164 0.27 26.89 -6.32
C ILE A 164 1.28 26.49 -5.23
N GLY A 165 1.88 27.48 -4.58
CA GLY A 165 2.67 27.38 -3.34
C GLY A 165 3.61 26.17 -3.20
N GLY A 166 4.45 25.91 -4.22
CA GLY A 166 5.44 24.82 -4.21
C GLY A 166 5.11 23.64 -5.12
N GLY A 167 3.90 23.62 -5.70
CA GLY A 167 3.48 22.67 -6.74
C GLY A 167 3.01 21.32 -6.22
N ILE A 168 2.06 20.73 -6.94
CA ILE A 168 1.47 19.43 -6.60
C ILE A 168 2.47 18.32 -6.91
N PRO A 169 2.81 17.43 -5.95
CA PRO A 169 3.72 16.33 -6.18
C PRO A 169 3.19 15.31 -7.20
N VAL A 170 4.00 14.97 -8.21
CA VAL A 170 3.61 13.98 -9.23
C VAL A 170 3.34 12.61 -8.60
N MET A 171 4.11 12.20 -7.60
CA MET A 171 3.87 10.96 -6.85
C MET A 171 2.49 10.90 -6.19
N PHE A 172 1.92 12.04 -5.77
CA PHE A 172 0.57 12.05 -5.19
C PHE A 172 -0.49 11.90 -6.29
N LEU A 173 -0.27 12.51 -7.46
CA LEU A 173 -1.14 12.31 -8.62
C LEU A 173 -1.11 10.88 -9.13
N LEU A 174 0.06 10.23 -9.12
CA LEU A 174 0.18 8.80 -9.41
C LEU A 174 -0.73 7.98 -8.50
N VAL A 175 -0.72 8.26 -7.19
CA VAL A 175 -1.59 7.60 -6.23
C VAL A 175 -3.06 7.79 -6.59
N VAL A 176 -3.49 9.02 -6.90
CA VAL A 176 -4.88 9.31 -7.32
C VAL A 176 -5.26 8.50 -8.56
N VAL A 177 -4.39 8.48 -9.58
CA VAL A 177 -4.62 7.71 -10.81
C VAL A 177 -4.72 6.21 -10.52
N LEU A 178 -3.81 5.67 -9.71
CA LEU A 178 -3.83 4.26 -9.32
C LEU A 178 -5.08 3.91 -8.49
N TYR A 179 -5.53 4.79 -7.60
CA TYR A 179 -6.80 4.59 -6.90
C TYR A 179 -7.99 4.48 -7.86
N LEU A 180 -8.07 5.34 -8.88
CA LEU A 180 -9.13 5.28 -9.88
C LEU A 180 -9.04 3.99 -10.70
N ILE A 181 -7.84 3.62 -11.16
CA ILE A 181 -7.60 2.36 -11.88
C ILE A 181 -8.02 1.17 -11.03
N MET A 182 -7.59 1.12 -9.77
CA MET A 182 -7.88 0.02 -8.85
C MET A 182 -9.35 -0.04 -8.46
N HIS A 183 -10.02 1.10 -8.32
CA HIS A 183 -11.46 1.16 -8.10
C HIS A 183 -12.22 0.56 -9.29
N VAL A 184 -11.90 0.97 -10.52
CA VAL A 184 -12.52 0.41 -11.73
C VAL A 184 -12.18 -1.07 -11.88
N PHE A 185 -10.92 -1.45 -11.62
CA PHE A 185 -10.48 -2.85 -11.66
C PHE A 185 -11.30 -3.73 -10.70
N LEU A 186 -11.40 -3.34 -9.43
CA LEU A 186 -12.11 -4.11 -8.41
C LEU A 186 -13.63 -4.15 -8.63
N THR A 187 -14.23 -3.09 -9.16
CA THR A 187 -15.69 -2.99 -9.31
C THR A 187 -16.22 -3.49 -10.65
N ARG A 188 -15.43 -3.40 -11.73
CA ARG A 188 -15.91 -3.66 -13.10
C ARG A 188 -15.33 -4.92 -13.73
N THR A 189 -14.23 -5.49 -13.22
CA THR A 189 -13.58 -6.66 -13.87
C THR A 189 -14.02 -8.00 -13.29
N ALA A 190 -13.84 -9.07 -14.08
CA ALA A 190 -14.08 -10.44 -13.62
C ALA A 190 -13.11 -10.85 -12.50
N LEU A 191 -11.82 -10.48 -12.60
CA LEU A 191 -10.83 -10.73 -11.56
C LEU A 191 -11.19 -10.01 -10.25
N GLY A 192 -11.65 -8.76 -10.31
CA GLY A 192 -12.15 -8.03 -9.14
C GLY A 192 -13.26 -8.79 -8.41
N ARG A 193 -14.25 -9.33 -9.14
CA ARG A 193 -15.30 -10.18 -8.54
C ARG A 193 -14.72 -11.45 -7.92
N SER A 194 -13.80 -12.13 -8.60
CA SER A 194 -13.14 -13.32 -8.08
C SER A 194 -12.37 -13.06 -6.78
N ILE A 195 -11.72 -11.89 -6.65
CA ILE A 195 -11.03 -11.45 -5.43
C ILE A 195 -12.02 -11.32 -4.26
N TYR A 196 -13.16 -10.65 -4.45
CA TYR A 196 -14.18 -10.54 -3.41
C TYR A 196 -14.83 -11.88 -3.05
N CYS A 197 -15.04 -12.77 -4.04
CA CYS A 197 -15.55 -14.12 -3.78
C CYS A 197 -14.57 -14.92 -2.92
N ALA A 198 -13.28 -14.91 -3.28
CA ALA A 198 -12.23 -15.59 -2.53
C ALA A 198 -12.15 -15.09 -1.08
N GLY A 199 -12.28 -13.77 -0.87
CA GLY A 199 -12.32 -13.17 0.47
C GLY A 199 -13.53 -13.57 1.32
N GLY A 200 -14.68 -13.83 0.71
CA GLY A 200 -15.90 -14.21 1.44
C GLY A 200 -15.91 -15.69 1.84
N ASN A 201 -15.58 -16.59 0.91
CA ASN A 201 -15.47 -18.02 1.17
C ASN A 201 -14.60 -18.69 0.09
N MET A 202 -13.40 -19.13 0.47
CA MET A 202 -12.46 -19.80 -0.43
C MET A 202 -12.97 -21.13 -0.98
N GLU A 203 -13.66 -21.91 -0.16
CA GLU A 203 -14.18 -23.23 -0.55
C GLU A 203 -15.32 -23.09 -1.55
N ALA A 204 -16.28 -22.21 -1.28
CA ALA A 204 -17.38 -21.92 -2.22
C ALA A 204 -16.85 -21.33 -3.54
N THR A 205 -15.80 -20.50 -3.48
CA THR A 205 -15.14 -19.94 -4.67
C THR A 205 -14.53 -21.05 -5.53
N ARG A 206 -13.85 -22.02 -4.91
CA ARG A 206 -13.29 -23.19 -5.60
C ARG A 206 -14.37 -24.06 -6.22
N LEU A 207 -15.46 -24.33 -5.50
CA LEU A 207 -16.60 -25.12 -6.00
C LEU A 207 -17.33 -24.42 -7.16
N SER A 208 -17.24 -23.09 -7.24
CA SER A 208 -17.78 -22.29 -8.35
C SER A 208 -16.85 -22.24 -9.57
N GLY A 209 -15.78 -23.06 -9.60
CA GLY A 209 -14.84 -23.15 -10.73
C GLY A 209 -13.77 -22.06 -10.79
N ILE A 210 -13.68 -21.17 -9.80
CA ILE A 210 -12.64 -20.14 -9.73
C ILE A 210 -11.41 -20.73 -9.05
N ASN A 211 -10.24 -20.62 -9.70
CA ASN A 211 -8.97 -21.02 -9.09
C ASN A 211 -8.55 -19.97 -8.02
N ALA A 212 -9.07 -20.15 -6.80
CA ALA A 212 -8.82 -19.26 -5.67
C ALA A 212 -7.32 -19.08 -5.39
N ALA A 213 -6.53 -20.13 -5.58
CA ALA A 213 -5.09 -20.09 -5.37
C ALA A 213 -4.40 -19.10 -6.33
N ASN A 214 -4.77 -19.08 -7.62
CA ASN A 214 -4.23 -18.09 -8.57
C ASN A 214 -4.67 -16.66 -8.23
N VAL A 215 -5.90 -16.48 -7.74
CA VAL A 215 -6.42 -15.18 -7.31
C VAL A 215 -5.60 -14.64 -6.15
N LEU A 216 -5.30 -15.47 -5.14
CA LEU A 216 -4.44 -15.10 -4.03
C LEU A 216 -3.02 -14.77 -4.51
N THR A 217 -2.39 -15.61 -5.34
CA THR A 217 -1.06 -15.31 -5.88
C THR A 217 -1.03 -13.97 -6.61
N PHE A 218 -2.06 -13.67 -7.40
CA PHE A 218 -2.20 -12.39 -8.10
C PHE A 218 -2.29 -11.20 -7.14
N CYS A 219 -3.05 -11.32 -6.04
CA CYS A 219 -3.18 -10.24 -5.05
C CYS A 219 -1.82 -9.91 -4.41
N TYR A 220 -1.04 -10.93 -4.03
CA TYR A 220 0.29 -10.74 -3.47
C TYR A 220 1.30 -10.22 -4.52
N ALA A 221 1.23 -10.68 -5.76
CA ALA A 221 2.04 -10.15 -6.85
C ALA A 221 1.78 -8.65 -7.10
N LEU A 222 0.51 -8.25 -7.11
CA LEU A 222 0.12 -6.86 -7.27
C LEU A 222 0.49 -6.01 -6.04
N SER A 223 0.42 -6.56 -4.82
CA SER A 223 0.98 -5.94 -3.62
C SER A 223 2.48 -5.65 -3.79
N GLY A 224 3.24 -6.63 -4.28
CA GLY A 224 4.66 -6.47 -4.56
C GLY A 224 4.97 -5.43 -5.64
N LEU A 225 4.14 -5.33 -6.69
CA LEU A 225 4.27 -4.30 -7.71
C LEU A 225 4.02 -2.89 -7.14
N MET A 226 3.01 -2.74 -6.29
CA MET A 226 2.75 -1.46 -5.61
C MET A 226 3.90 -1.09 -4.66
N ALA A 227 4.50 -2.08 -3.99
CA ALA A 227 5.70 -1.88 -3.18
C ALA A 227 6.89 -1.39 -4.03
N ALA A 228 7.12 -1.96 -5.22
CA ALA A 228 8.17 -1.47 -6.12
C ALA A 228 7.95 -0.02 -6.56
N LEU A 229 6.72 0.36 -6.88
CA LEU A 229 6.37 1.76 -7.16
C LEU A 229 6.60 2.67 -5.95
N GLY A 230 6.26 2.20 -4.75
CA GLY A 230 6.60 2.86 -3.49
C GLY A 230 8.10 3.08 -3.33
N GLY A 231 8.92 2.05 -3.60
CA GLY A 231 10.38 2.14 -3.58
C GLY A 231 10.93 3.18 -4.56
N LEU A 232 10.43 3.19 -5.79
CA LEU A 232 10.80 4.17 -6.82
C LEU A 232 10.45 5.61 -6.39
N VAL A 233 9.24 5.82 -5.88
CA VAL A 233 8.79 7.12 -5.35
C VAL A 233 9.62 7.55 -4.14
N SER A 234 9.97 6.61 -3.25
CA SER A 234 10.80 6.88 -2.08
C SER A 234 12.16 7.42 -2.48
N ILE A 235 12.84 6.78 -3.45
CA ILE A 235 14.11 7.26 -4.01
C ILE A 235 13.97 8.67 -4.57
N GLY A 236 12.93 8.92 -5.37
CA GLY A 236 12.73 10.26 -5.95
C GLY A 236 12.46 11.34 -4.90
N ARG A 237 11.81 10.98 -3.78
CA ARG A 237 11.49 11.91 -2.69
C ARG A 237 12.70 12.21 -1.81
N SER A 238 13.46 11.19 -1.42
CA SER A 238 14.58 11.33 -0.47
C SER A 238 15.93 11.58 -1.14
N GLY A 239 16.07 11.23 -2.43
CA GLY A 239 17.33 11.22 -3.16
C GLY A 239 18.28 10.08 -2.74
N ILE A 240 17.86 9.22 -1.82
CA ILE A 240 18.69 8.17 -1.21
C ILE A 240 17.94 6.85 -1.05
N CYS A 241 18.65 5.73 -1.06
CA CYS A 241 18.15 4.47 -0.52
C CYS A 241 18.97 4.04 0.70
N ASN A 242 18.31 3.43 1.68
CA ASN A 242 18.93 2.88 2.88
C ASN A 242 18.25 1.56 3.27
N GLY A 243 19.00 0.45 3.24
CA GLY A 243 18.49 -0.89 3.56
C GLY A 243 17.98 -1.01 5.00
N SER A 244 18.50 -0.21 5.93
CA SER A 244 18.03 -0.17 7.33
C SER A 244 16.59 0.31 7.48
N ASN A 245 16.03 0.98 6.47
CA ASN A 245 14.63 1.43 6.50
C ASN A 245 13.63 0.29 6.30
N ALA A 246 14.07 -0.93 5.96
CA ALA A 246 13.17 -2.07 5.75
C ALA A 246 12.46 -2.53 7.05
N THR A 247 12.97 -2.14 8.22
CA THR A 247 12.37 -2.45 9.53
C THR A 247 11.32 -1.45 9.97
N GLN A 248 11.19 -0.31 9.27
CA GLN A 248 10.21 0.72 9.59
C GLN A 248 8.77 0.19 9.48
N PRO A 249 7.82 0.76 10.23
CA PRO A 249 6.44 0.28 10.34
C PRO A 249 5.56 0.60 9.12
N PHE A 250 6.13 0.64 7.91
CA PHE A 250 5.40 0.97 6.68
C PHE A 250 4.28 -0.03 6.36
N ASP A 251 4.47 -1.30 6.70
CA ASP A 251 3.44 -2.34 6.58
C ASP A 251 2.27 -2.10 7.53
N THR A 252 2.54 -1.81 8.80
CA THR A 252 1.50 -1.51 9.79
C THR A 252 0.78 -0.21 9.48
N ASP A 253 1.47 0.80 8.94
CA ASP A 253 0.86 2.05 8.48
C ASP A 253 -0.08 1.82 7.29
N ALA A 254 0.32 0.97 6.33
CA ALA A 254 -0.50 0.61 5.18
C ALA A 254 -1.77 -0.16 5.61
N ILE A 255 -1.64 -1.09 6.57
CA ILE A 255 -2.77 -1.80 7.17
C ILE A 255 -3.69 -0.81 7.88
N ALA A 256 -3.14 0.08 8.71
CA ALA A 256 -3.91 1.09 9.43
C ALA A 256 -4.67 2.02 8.47
N ALA A 257 -4.04 2.46 7.39
CA ALA A 257 -4.69 3.29 6.36
C ALA A 257 -5.91 2.58 5.74
N CYS A 258 -5.79 1.29 5.43
CA CYS A 258 -6.90 0.50 4.88
C CYS A 258 -8.04 0.33 5.89
N ILE A 259 -7.71 0.00 7.14
CA ILE A 259 -8.71 -0.25 8.21
C ILE A 259 -9.42 1.06 8.57
N ILE A 260 -8.69 2.15 8.79
CA ILE A 260 -9.27 3.46 9.10
C ILE A 260 -10.17 3.91 7.95
N GLY A 261 -9.74 3.75 6.69
CA GLY A 261 -10.58 4.03 5.53
C GLY A 261 -11.89 3.23 5.53
N ALA A 262 -11.83 1.93 5.81
CA ALA A 262 -13.01 1.08 5.91
C ALA A 262 -13.97 1.52 7.03
N VAL A 263 -13.43 1.87 8.22
CA VAL A 263 -14.21 2.33 9.38
C VAL A 263 -14.83 3.71 9.15
N LEU A 264 -14.11 4.63 8.50
CA LEU A 264 -14.62 5.97 8.20
C LEU A 264 -15.76 5.95 7.19
N ILE A 265 -15.70 5.04 6.21
CA ILE A 265 -16.70 4.94 5.14
C ILE A 265 -17.93 4.13 5.57
N ASP A 266 -17.82 3.32 6.63
CA ASP A 266 -18.84 2.45 7.26
C ASP A 266 -20.06 2.04 6.38
N VAL A 267 -19.77 1.53 5.18
CA VAL A 267 -20.71 0.77 4.34
C VAL A 267 -20.82 -0.69 4.83
N THR A 268 -19.96 -1.09 5.76
CA THR A 268 -19.92 -2.45 6.33
C THR A 268 -21.09 -2.72 7.24
N ARG A 269 -21.48 -1.79 8.11
CA ARG A 269 -22.63 -2.03 9.00
C ARG A 269 -23.95 -2.02 8.24
N GLU A 270 -24.18 -1.04 7.37
CA GLU A 270 -25.44 -0.97 6.60
C GLU A 270 -25.61 -2.12 5.61
N ARG A 271 -24.55 -2.56 4.90
CA ARG A 271 -24.66 -3.71 3.99
C ARG A 271 -24.77 -5.04 4.71
N MET A 272 -24.09 -5.21 5.84
CA MET A 272 -24.24 -6.42 6.67
C MET A 272 -25.62 -6.46 7.32
N GLU A 273 -26.13 -5.34 7.82
CA GLU A 273 -27.51 -5.23 8.34
C GLU A 273 -28.56 -5.40 7.23
N ALA A 274 -28.36 -4.85 6.04
CA ALA A 274 -29.26 -5.03 4.90
C ALA A 274 -29.25 -6.48 4.39
N LYS A 275 -28.09 -7.14 4.37
CA LYS A 275 -27.97 -8.56 4.00
C LYS A 275 -28.58 -9.47 5.08
N ALA A 276 -28.38 -9.16 6.36
CA ALA A 276 -29.02 -9.87 7.47
C ALA A 276 -30.55 -9.71 7.46
N ARG A 277 -31.08 -8.51 7.19
CA ARG A 277 -32.53 -8.26 7.04
C ARG A 277 -33.13 -9.02 5.85
N ARG A 278 -32.41 -9.12 4.72
CA ARG A 278 -32.84 -9.90 3.55
C ARG A 278 -32.82 -11.41 3.79
N LEU A 279 -31.93 -11.89 4.66
CA LEU A 279 -31.87 -13.30 5.05
C LEU A 279 -32.92 -13.66 6.11
N ALA A 280 -33.27 -12.74 7.00
CA ALA A 280 -34.33 -12.93 7.99
C ALA A 280 -35.76 -12.75 7.42
N ALA A 281 -35.88 -12.22 6.20
CA ALA A 281 -37.15 -12.06 5.48
C ALA A 281 -37.44 -13.21 4.49
N LYS A 282 -36.63 -14.26 4.50
CA LYS A 282 -36.87 -15.55 3.82
C LYS A 282 -37.09 -16.62 4.87
#